data_AF-A0AAW1X2B5-F1
#
_entry.id   AF-A0AAW1X2B5-F1
#
_cell.length_a   1.000
_cell.length_b   1.000
_cell.length_c   1.000
_cell.angle_alpha   90.00
_cell.angle_beta   90.00
_cell.angle_gamma   90.00
#
_symmetry.space_group_name_H-M   'P 1'
#
loop_
_entity.id
_entity.type
_entity.pdbx_description
1 polymer ?
#
loop_
_entity_poly.entity_id
_entity_poly.type
_entity_poly.pdbx_seq_one_letter_code
_entity_poly.pdbx_strand_id
1 'polypeptide(L)'
;MASSSASKHLLSFILLLSLFCFSSAARSLAETSDQTQQPILFQYHNGPLLTGKISINLICKCGTHGSSKSSFIRGKSSKFAYIWVGNSETQCPGQCAWPFHQPIYGPQSPPLVAPNNDVGLDGMIINLASLLAGTVTNPFGNGFYQGPKEAPLEAASACPGVYAKGAYPGYAGDLLVDATTGASYNANGLNGKKYLLPALFDPSSSTCSTLV
;
A
#
# COMPACT_ATOMS: atom_id res chain seq x y z
N MET A 1 38.88 -57.83 -8.31
CA MET A 1 38.00 -56.95 -9.13
C MET A 1 36.60 -56.96 -8.52
N ALA A 2 36.30 -56.06 -7.58
CA ALA A 2 34.96 -55.93 -6.98
C ALA A 2 34.82 -54.54 -6.35
N SER A 3 34.72 -53.48 -7.17
CA SER A 3 34.51 -52.11 -6.65
C SER A 3 33.79 -51.19 -7.66
N SER A 4 32.83 -51.71 -8.43
CA SER A 4 32.11 -50.93 -9.45
C SER A 4 30.59 -50.90 -9.25
N SER A 5 30.00 -51.91 -8.60
CA SER A 5 28.54 -51.96 -8.42
C SER A 5 28.05 -51.02 -7.31
N ALA A 6 28.76 -50.95 -6.18
CA ALA A 6 28.33 -50.18 -5.01
C ALA A 6 28.24 -48.66 -5.27
N SER A 7 29.18 -48.11 -6.06
CA SER A 7 29.21 -46.68 -6.40
C SER A 7 28.03 -46.26 -7.29
N LYS A 8 27.62 -47.12 -8.23
CA LYS A 8 26.46 -46.87 -9.10
C LYS A 8 25.15 -46.88 -8.33
N HIS A 9 25.00 -47.78 -7.35
CA HIS A 9 23.82 -47.83 -6.49
C HIS A 9 23.75 -46.62 -5.55
N LEU A 10 24.89 -46.14 -5.04
CA LEU A 10 24.94 -44.95 -4.20
C LEU A 10 24.55 -43.68 -4.98
N LEU A 11 25.06 -43.52 -6.21
CA LEU A 11 24.69 -42.40 -7.10
C LEU A 11 23.22 -42.43 -7.49
N SER A 12 22.68 -43.61 -7.81
CA SER A 12 21.25 -43.77 -8.13
C SER A 12 20.35 -43.47 -6.92
N PHE A 13 20.76 -43.86 -5.72
CA PHE A 13 20.03 -43.60 -4.48
C PHE A 13 20.01 -42.10 -4.14
N ILE A 14 21.13 -41.39 -4.35
CA ILE A 14 21.20 -39.93 -4.15
C ILE A 14 20.33 -39.19 -5.17
N LEU A 15 20.29 -39.63 -6.42
CA LEU A 15 19.44 -39.04 -7.46
C LEU A 15 17.94 -39.27 -7.18
N LEU A 16 17.58 -40.44 -6.65
CA LEU A 16 16.21 -40.75 -6.24
C LEU A 16 15.80 -39.95 -5.00
N LEU A 17 16.71 -39.75 -4.03
CA LEU A 17 16.45 -38.93 -2.84
C LEU A 17 16.21 -37.46 -3.21
N SER A 18 16.95 -36.92 -4.18
CA SER A 18 16.77 -35.53 -4.62
C SER A 18 15.44 -35.33 -5.36
N LEU A 19 15.05 -36.26 -6.23
CA LEU A 19 13.73 -36.26 -6.89
C LEU A 19 12.57 -36.37 -5.88
N PHE A 20 12.74 -37.11 -4.78
CA PHE A 20 11.74 -37.21 -3.71
C PHE A 20 11.64 -35.95 -2.84
N CYS A 21 12.77 -35.28 -2.56
CA CYS A 21 12.78 -33.98 -1.88
C CYS A 21 12.13 -32.85 -2.72
N PHE A 22 12.32 -32.85 -4.04
CA PHE A 22 11.66 -31.89 -4.94
C PHE A 22 10.13 -32.06 -4.95
N SER A 23 9.63 -33.30 -4.82
CA SER A 23 8.20 -33.58 -4.74
C SER A 23 7.57 -33.14 -3.41
N SER A 24 8.37 -33.07 -2.34
CA SER A 24 7.92 -32.62 -1.01
C SER A 24 7.89 -31.10 -0.90
N ALA A 25 8.77 -30.39 -1.62
CA ALA A 25 8.75 -28.92 -1.69
C ALA A 25 7.64 -28.39 -2.62
N ALA A 26 7.24 -29.14 -3.65
CA ALA A 26 6.19 -28.74 -4.59
C ALA A 26 4.75 -29.00 -4.10
N ARG A 27 4.57 -29.69 -2.97
CA ARG A 27 3.23 -29.99 -2.39
C ARG A 27 2.72 -28.95 -1.40
N SER A 28 3.49 -27.92 -1.06
CA SER A 28 3.02 -26.81 -0.21
C SER A 28 2.50 -25.61 -1.00
N LEU A 29 1.71 -25.84 -2.05
CA LEU A 29 1.06 -24.78 -2.85
C LEU A 29 -0.36 -25.15 -3.32
N ALA A 30 -1.02 -26.12 -2.68
CA ALA A 30 -2.42 -26.42 -2.91
C ALA A 30 -3.12 -26.67 -1.56
N GLU A 31 -4.25 -25.97 -1.37
CA GLU A 31 -5.25 -26.13 -0.29
C GLU A 31 -4.98 -25.45 1.06
N THR A 32 -5.26 -24.14 1.13
CA THR A 32 -6.21 -23.62 2.13
C THR A 32 -6.93 -22.38 1.58
N SER A 33 -7.73 -22.58 0.54
CA SER A 33 -8.85 -21.67 0.26
C SER A 33 -10.01 -22.07 1.17
N ASP A 34 -10.01 -21.56 2.40
CA ASP A 34 -11.23 -21.50 3.20
C ASP A 34 -11.52 -20.03 3.52
N GLN A 35 -12.51 -19.50 2.81
CA GLN A 35 -13.05 -18.18 3.02
C GLN A 35 -13.92 -18.19 4.29
N THR A 36 -13.31 -17.93 5.44
CA THR A 36 -14.00 -17.16 6.48
C THR A 36 -13.40 -15.77 6.51
N GLN A 37 -14.04 -14.87 5.77
CA GLN A 37 -13.78 -13.44 5.79
C GLN A 37 -14.11 -12.95 7.21
N GLN A 38 -13.09 -12.90 8.08
CA GLN A 38 -13.23 -12.22 9.37
C GLN A 38 -13.62 -10.77 9.08
N PRO A 39 -14.67 -10.23 9.73
CA PRO A 39 -15.02 -8.83 9.58
C PRO A 39 -13.80 -7.99 9.94
N ILE A 40 -13.42 -7.12 9.00
CA ILE A 40 -12.35 -6.15 9.06
C ILE A 40 -12.69 -5.10 10.14
N LEU A 41 -12.50 -5.48 11.40
CA LEU A 41 -12.74 -4.62 12.55
C LEU A 41 -11.44 -3.86 12.88
N PHE A 42 -11.35 -2.62 12.41
CA PHE A 42 -10.28 -1.71 12.83
C PHE A 42 -10.41 -1.44 14.33
N GLN A 43 -9.44 -1.93 15.10
CA GLN A 43 -9.45 -1.74 16.55
C GLN A 43 -8.77 -0.43 16.89
N TYR A 44 -9.44 0.38 17.70
CA TYR A 44 -8.82 1.57 18.29
C TYR A 44 -7.95 1.16 19.47
N HIS A 45 -6.66 1.40 19.39
CA HIS A 45 -5.72 1.09 20.47
C HIS A 45 -5.46 2.27 21.43
N ASN A 46 -6.41 3.22 21.53
CA ASN A 46 -6.42 4.35 22.48
C ASN A 46 -5.22 5.34 22.35
N GLY A 47 -4.72 5.56 21.14
CA GLY A 47 -3.64 6.48 20.84
C GLY A 47 -4.10 7.94 20.56
N PRO A 48 -3.28 8.96 20.84
CA PRO A 48 -3.61 10.36 20.52
C PRO A 48 -3.63 10.64 19.01
N LEU A 49 -4.62 11.40 18.50
CA LEU A 49 -4.72 11.89 17.11
C LEU A 49 -4.03 13.25 16.96
N LEU A 50 -3.47 13.56 15.79
CA LEU A 50 -2.71 14.79 15.56
C LEU A 50 -3.51 15.96 14.98
N THR A 51 -3.07 17.18 15.33
CA THR A 51 -3.46 18.47 14.74
C THR A 51 -2.21 19.35 14.56
N GLY A 52 -1.92 19.89 13.37
CA GLY A 52 -0.79 20.83 13.15
C GLY A 52 0.04 20.62 11.87
N LYS A 53 1.18 21.32 11.73
CA LYS A 53 2.10 21.25 10.56
C LYS A 53 3.03 20.03 10.63
N ILE A 54 3.18 19.30 9.53
CA ILE A 54 3.92 18.01 9.42
C ILE A 54 5.08 18.16 8.40
N SER A 55 6.28 17.62 8.69
CA SER A 55 7.48 17.71 7.84
C SER A 55 7.69 16.47 6.95
N ILE A 56 8.21 16.66 5.71
CA ILE A 56 8.40 15.65 4.65
C ILE A 56 9.88 15.53 4.22
N ASN A 57 10.40 14.30 4.01
CA ASN A 57 11.78 13.99 3.54
C ASN A 57 11.73 12.97 2.36
N LEU A 58 12.87 12.57 1.71
CA LEU A 58 12.95 11.60 0.56
C LEU A 58 13.81 10.27 0.74
N ILE A 59 13.40 9.06 0.26
CA ILE A 59 13.84 7.62 0.38
C ILE A 59 13.18 6.83 -0.80
N CYS A 60 13.66 5.65 -1.25
CA CYS A 60 13.05 4.87 -2.35
C CYS A 60 11.83 4.01 -1.91
N LYS A 61 10.71 4.64 -1.55
CA LYS A 61 9.37 4.05 -1.28
C LYS A 61 8.31 5.08 -1.72
N CYS A 62 7.06 4.72 -1.95
CA CYS A 62 6.03 5.75 -2.26
C CYS A 62 5.82 6.73 -1.09
N GLY A 63 6.02 6.23 0.13
CA GLY A 63 6.10 7.02 1.34
C GLY A 63 6.05 6.16 2.60
N THR A 64 6.15 6.78 3.76
CA THR A 64 5.90 6.19 5.08
C THR A 64 5.49 7.30 6.03
N HIS A 65 4.71 6.98 7.06
CA HIS A 65 4.63 7.85 8.23
C HIS A 65 5.32 7.18 9.42
N GLY A 66 5.63 7.98 10.42
CA GLY A 66 6.31 7.50 11.62
C GLY A 66 6.31 8.55 12.70
N SER A 67 6.94 8.23 13.83
CA SER A 67 7.08 9.18 14.93
C SER A 67 8.50 9.22 15.47
N SER A 68 8.85 10.36 16.03
CA SER A 68 10.13 10.57 16.71
C SER A 68 9.91 11.34 18.00
N LYS A 69 10.93 11.32 18.86
CA LYS A 69 10.97 12.14 20.08
C LYS A 69 11.62 13.46 19.75
N SER A 70 10.95 14.55 20.11
CA SER A 70 11.54 15.89 20.10
C SER A 70 12.64 15.98 21.14
N SER A 71 13.59 16.87 20.87
CA SER A 71 14.64 17.26 21.80
C SER A 71 14.06 17.62 23.17
N PHE A 72 14.79 17.26 24.23
CA PHE A 72 14.42 17.58 25.60
C PHE A 72 14.44 19.10 25.81
N ILE A 73 13.27 19.72 25.96
CA ILE A 73 13.14 21.12 26.33
C ILE A 73 12.47 21.16 27.71
N ARG A 74 13.14 21.77 28.70
CA ARG A 74 12.65 21.92 30.09
C ARG A 74 12.24 20.60 30.76
N GLY A 75 13.03 19.53 30.56
CA GLY A 75 12.81 18.23 31.20
C GLY A 75 11.63 17.42 30.64
N LYS A 76 10.97 17.89 29.57
CA LYS A 76 9.91 17.14 28.87
C LYS A 76 10.37 16.78 27.46
N SER A 77 10.18 15.52 27.08
CA SER A 77 10.34 15.05 25.70
C SER A 77 8.94 14.77 25.14
N SER A 78 8.60 15.44 24.04
CA SER A 78 7.32 15.26 23.35
C SER A 78 7.53 14.38 22.12
N LYS A 79 6.59 13.49 21.83
CA LYS A 79 6.58 12.77 20.55
C LYS A 79 5.94 13.65 19.47
N PHE A 80 6.43 13.53 18.24
CA PHE A 80 5.81 14.11 17.06
C PHE A 80 5.75 13.06 15.95
N ALA A 81 4.72 13.10 15.10
CA ALA A 81 4.70 12.30 13.89
C ALA A 81 5.19 13.10 12.69
N TYR A 82 5.67 12.38 11.69
CA TYR A 82 6.12 12.91 10.41
C TYR A 82 5.61 12.02 9.29
N ILE A 83 5.44 12.62 8.11
CA ILE A 83 5.11 11.90 6.88
C ILE A 83 6.29 12.07 5.96
N TRP A 84 6.72 10.98 5.37
CA TRP A 84 7.78 10.94 4.38
C TRP A 84 7.14 10.50 3.06
N VAL A 85 7.26 11.30 1.99
CA VAL A 85 6.64 11.01 0.69
C VAL A 85 7.73 10.96 -0.37
N GLY A 86 7.70 9.90 -1.16
CA GLY A 86 8.64 9.71 -2.25
C GLY A 86 8.25 10.46 -3.51
N ASN A 87 9.23 10.86 -4.31
CA ASN A 87 8.95 11.41 -5.63
C ASN A 87 8.44 10.28 -6.54
N SER A 88 7.14 10.28 -6.82
CA SER A 88 6.49 9.22 -7.59
C SER A 88 6.90 9.17 -9.07
N GLU A 89 7.55 10.21 -9.60
CA GLU A 89 8.09 10.23 -10.97
C GLU A 89 9.40 9.43 -11.10
N THR A 90 10.20 9.39 -10.04
CA THR A 90 11.55 8.79 -10.08
C THR A 90 11.68 7.55 -9.21
N GLN A 91 10.82 7.42 -8.19
CA GLN A 91 10.84 6.33 -7.23
C GLN A 91 9.69 5.36 -7.52
N CYS A 92 9.95 4.39 -8.40
CA CYS A 92 9.00 3.35 -8.81
C CYS A 92 7.66 3.90 -9.37
N PRO A 93 7.65 4.57 -10.54
CA PRO A 93 6.43 5.20 -11.09
C PRO A 93 5.26 4.25 -11.26
N GLY A 94 5.51 3.02 -11.73
CA GLY A 94 4.48 1.99 -11.85
C GLY A 94 3.96 1.41 -10.53
N GLN A 95 4.40 1.91 -9.37
CA GLN A 95 3.79 1.61 -8.08
C GLN A 95 3.23 2.89 -7.44
N CYS A 96 4.00 3.97 -7.47
CA CYS A 96 3.69 5.18 -6.71
C CYS A 96 2.82 6.19 -7.47
N ALA A 97 2.70 6.06 -8.80
CA ALA A 97 1.88 6.94 -9.62
C ALA A 97 0.69 6.24 -10.28
N TRP A 98 0.37 4.99 -9.91
CA TRP A 98 -0.89 4.37 -10.35
C TRP A 98 -2.09 5.16 -9.76
N PRO A 99 -3.12 5.52 -10.55
CA PRO A 99 -3.48 5.00 -11.88
C PRO A 99 -3.00 5.87 -13.06
N PHE A 100 -2.16 6.87 -12.84
CA PHE A 100 -1.63 7.78 -13.86
C PHE A 100 -0.36 7.27 -14.56
N HIS A 101 0.21 6.16 -14.08
CA HIS A 101 1.31 5.45 -14.72
C HIS A 101 0.98 3.95 -14.83
N GLN A 102 1.53 3.32 -15.87
CA GLN A 102 1.42 1.88 -16.09
C GLN A 102 1.95 1.09 -14.88
N PRO A 103 1.16 0.18 -14.29
CA PRO A 103 1.60 -0.57 -13.12
C PRO A 103 2.65 -1.64 -13.48
N ILE A 104 3.59 -1.91 -12.57
CA ILE A 104 4.66 -2.91 -12.80
C ILE A 104 4.10 -4.34 -12.91
N TYR A 105 2.99 -4.62 -12.22
CA TYR A 105 2.30 -5.90 -12.19
C TYR A 105 0.79 -5.70 -12.13
N GLY A 106 0.02 -6.75 -12.40
CA GLY A 106 -1.45 -6.69 -12.45
C GLY A 106 -1.98 -6.20 -13.79
N PRO A 107 -3.28 -5.83 -13.87
CA PRO A 107 -3.92 -5.41 -15.11
C PRO A 107 -3.21 -4.23 -15.77
N GLN A 108 -2.94 -4.36 -17.07
CA GLN A 108 -2.14 -3.42 -17.85
C GLN A 108 -3.01 -2.41 -18.63
N SER A 109 -4.14 -2.00 -18.06
CA SER A 109 -5.02 -0.98 -18.66
C SER A 109 -4.27 0.33 -18.91
N PRO A 110 -4.62 1.09 -19.97
CA PRO A 110 -4.01 2.39 -20.22
C PRO A 110 -4.08 3.30 -18.99
N PRO A 111 -3.02 4.06 -18.66
CA PRO A 111 -3.05 4.97 -17.53
C PRO A 111 -4.08 6.08 -17.71
N LEU A 112 -4.63 6.55 -16.60
CA LEU A 112 -5.54 7.69 -16.58
C LEU A 112 -4.77 8.99 -16.84
N VAL A 113 -5.48 10.01 -17.34
CA VAL A 113 -4.91 11.35 -17.51
C VAL A 113 -4.84 12.04 -16.15
N ALA A 114 -3.64 12.52 -15.80
CA ALA A 114 -3.34 13.18 -14.53
C ALA A 114 -4.02 14.57 -14.44
N PRO A 115 -4.75 14.88 -13.34
CA PRO A 115 -5.52 16.13 -13.20
C PRO A 115 -4.69 17.40 -13.10
N ASN A 116 -3.41 17.32 -12.77
CA ASN A 116 -2.51 18.47 -12.73
C ASN A 116 -1.46 18.45 -13.84
N ASN A 117 -1.64 17.60 -14.86
CA ASN A 117 -0.72 17.43 -15.99
C ASN A 117 0.71 17.03 -15.57
N ASP A 118 0.83 16.37 -14.42
CA ASP A 118 2.09 15.88 -13.87
C ASP A 118 1.83 14.58 -13.11
N VAL A 119 2.19 13.46 -13.75
CA VAL A 119 1.99 12.10 -13.23
C VAL A 119 2.70 11.90 -11.89
N GLY A 120 3.90 12.47 -11.74
CA GLY A 120 4.69 12.37 -10.51
C GLY A 120 4.05 13.13 -9.36
N LEU A 121 3.65 14.37 -9.61
CA LEU A 121 2.96 15.21 -8.63
C LEU A 121 1.63 14.60 -8.21
N ASP A 122 0.82 14.14 -9.17
CA ASP A 122 -0.49 13.56 -8.89
C ASP A 122 -0.36 12.22 -8.13
N GLY A 123 0.67 11.41 -8.44
CA GLY A 123 1.05 10.25 -7.63
C GLY A 123 1.48 10.63 -6.21
N MET A 124 2.30 11.67 -6.05
CA MET A 124 2.71 12.16 -4.72
C MET A 124 1.51 12.60 -3.88
N ILE A 125 0.50 13.22 -4.48
CA ILE A 125 -0.71 13.67 -3.78
C ILE A 125 -1.51 12.48 -3.25
N ILE A 126 -1.68 11.42 -4.05
CA ILE A 126 -2.32 10.17 -3.62
C ILE A 126 -1.58 9.58 -2.41
N ASN A 127 -0.25 9.47 -2.50
CA ASN A 127 0.58 8.90 -1.44
C ASN A 127 0.53 9.76 -0.17
N LEU A 128 0.64 11.08 -0.31
CA LEU A 128 0.54 12.02 0.80
C LEU A 128 -0.82 11.92 1.50
N ALA A 129 -1.92 11.86 0.75
CA ALA A 129 -3.26 11.71 1.31
C ALA A 129 -3.42 10.39 2.06
N SER A 130 -2.93 9.28 1.48
CA SER A 130 -2.94 7.95 2.10
C SER A 130 -2.18 7.95 3.43
N LEU A 131 -0.96 8.51 3.43
CA LEU A 131 -0.09 8.55 4.59
C LEU A 131 -0.57 9.55 5.64
N LEU A 132 -1.22 10.63 5.23
CA LEU A 132 -1.85 11.57 6.14
C LEU A 132 -2.99 10.90 6.91
N ALA A 133 -3.82 10.10 6.24
CA ALA A 133 -4.85 9.31 6.92
C ALA A 133 -4.25 8.33 7.93
N GLY A 134 -3.18 7.61 7.56
CA GLY A 134 -2.44 6.73 8.48
C GLY A 134 -1.83 7.51 9.66
N THR A 135 -1.23 8.67 9.39
CA THR A 135 -0.63 9.53 10.44
C THR A 135 -1.67 10.06 11.40
N VAL A 136 -2.85 10.45 10.92
CA VAL A 136 -3.92 10.97 11.78
C VAL A 136 -4.49 9.85 12.64
N THR A 137 -4.71 8.67 12.05
CA THR A 137 -5.41 7.55 12.71
C THR A 137 -4.47 6.64 13.52
N ASN A 138 -3.18 6.60 13.22
CA ASN A 138 -2.18 5.73 13.84
C ASN A 138 -0.78 6.39 13.99
N PRO A 139 -0.66 7.61 14.55
CA PRO A 139 0.60 8.39 14.51
C PRO A 139 1.80 7.73 15.22
N PHE A 140 1.55 6.86 16.20
CA PHE A 140 2.60 6.23 17.03
C PHE A 140 2.62 4.70 16.93
N GLY A 141 1.92 4.12 15.95
CA GLY A 141 1.82 2.66 15.78
C GLY A 141 1.05 1.97 16.91
N ASN A 142 0.06 2.66 17.47
CA ASN A 142 -0.86 2.19 18.51
C ASN A 142 -2.23 2.92 18.43
N GLY A 143 -2.63 3.34 17.24
CA GLY A 143 -3.94 3.93 16.93
C GLY A 143 -4.85 2.91 16.26
N PHE A 144 -5.30 3.19 15.04
CA PHE A 144 -6.14 2.28 14.25
C PHE A 144 -5.34 1.54 13.18
N TYR A 145 -5.27 0.22 13.27
CA TYR A 145 -4.72 -0.64 12.23
C TYR A 145 -5.20 -2.09 12.35
N GLN A 146 -4.92 -2.90 11.34
CA GLN A 146 -5.12 -4.35 11.34
C GLN A 146 -3.82 -5.07 10.94
N GLY A 147 -3.59 -6.26 11.50
CA GLY A 147 -2.40 -7.07 11.25
C GLY A 147 -1.22 -6.74 12.19
N PRO A 148 0.00 -7.22 11.89
CA PRO A 148 1.17 -6.95 12.70
C PRO A 148 1.58 -5.48 12.64
N LYS A 149 2.11 -4.95 13.74
CA LYS A 149 2.52 -3.53 13.86
C LYS A 149 3.61 -3.12 12.86
N GLU A 150 4.41 -4.09 12.41
CA GLU A 150 5.50 -3.89 11.46
C GLU A 150 5.00 -3.77 10.01
N ALA A 151 3.77 -4.22 9.73
CA ALA A 151 3.10 -4.12 8.44
C ALA A 151 1.59 -3.85 8.62
N PRO A 152 1.22 -2.69 9.20
CA PRO A 152 -0.16 -2.39 9.54
C PRO A 152 -0.97 -2.06 8.29
N LEU A 153 -2.16 -2.66 8.19
CA LEU A 153 -3.20 -2.20 7.30
C LEU A 153 -3.95 -1.06 8.01
N GLU A 154 -3.95 0.13 7.41
CA GLU A 154 -4.44 1.39 8.00
C GLU A 154 -5.59 1.96 7.16
N ALA A 155 -6.17 3.08 7.59
CA ALA A 155 -7.40 3.64 7.00
C ALA A 155 -7.39 3.72 5.47
N ALA A 156 -6.31 4.21 4.85
CA ALA A 156 -6.19 4.27 3.39
C ALA A 156 -5.60 2.99 2.78
N SER A 157 -4.62 2.35 3.44
CA SER A 157 -3.96 1.17 2.88
C SER A 157 -4.83 -0.08 2.88
N ALA A 158 -5.92 -0.11 3.66
CA ALA A 158 -7.00 -1.10 3.52
C ALA A 158 -7.81 -0.99 2.23
N CYS A 159 -7.72 0.14 1.54
CA CYS A 159 -8.48 0.42 0.33
C CYS A 159 -7.57 0.63 -0.89
N PRO A 160 -6.63 -0.30 -1.17
CA PRO A 160 -5.62 -0.09 -2.20
C PRO A 160 -6.29 0.08 -3.57
N GLY A 161 -6.03 1.22 -4.19
CA GLY A 161 -6.51 1.54 -5.53
C GLY A 161 -8.01 1.78 -5.68
N VAL A 162 -8.75 1.89 -4.56
CA VAL A 162 -10.15 2.29 -4.57
C VAL A 162 -10.23 3.82 -4.54
N TYR A 163 -10.66 4.43 -5.64
CA TYR A 163 -10.77 5.89 -5.74
C TYR A 163 -12.21 6.38 -5.99
N ALA A 164 -13.06 5.52 -6.57
CA ALA A 164 -14.47 5.79 -6.79
C ALA A 164 -15.30 4.51 -6.67
N LYS A 165 -16.63 4.66 -6.65
CA LYS A 165 -17.56 3.53 -6.66
C LYS A 165 -17.26 2.57 -7.82
N GLY A 166 -17.48 1.28 -7.58
CA GLY A 166 -17.27 0.24 -8.60
C GLY A 166 -15.80 -0.11 -8.87
N ALA A 167 -14.84 0.42 -8.10
CA ALA A 167 -13.43 0.06 -8.25
C ALA A 167 -13.19 -1.46 -8.03
N TYR A 168 -12.28 -2.02 -8.82
CA TYR A 168 -11.80 -3.40 -8.74
C TYR A 168 -10.35 -3.46 -9.24
N PRO A 169 -9.59 -4.56 -9.05
CA PRO A 169 -8.20 -4.62 -9.49
C PRO A 169 -8.04 -4.24 -10.98
N GLY A 170 -7.28 -3.17 -11.25
CA GLY A 170 -7.07 -2.61 -12.59
C GLY A 170 -8.04 -1.51 -13.01
N TYR A 171 -9.07 -1.21 -12.20
CA TYR A 171 -10.05 -0.16 -12.46
C TYR A 171 -10.24 0.72 -11.23
N ALA A 172 -9.94 2.01 -11.36
CA ALA A 172 -9.96 2.99 -10.28
C ALA A 172 -11.37 3.32 -9.73
N GLY A 173 -12.42 2.87 -10.43
CA GLY A 173 -13.82 3.20 -10.16
C GLY A 173 -14.38 4.24 -11.13
N ASP A 174 -15.66 4.55 -10.95
CA ASP A 174 -16.44 5.52 -11.73
C ASP A 174 -16.01 6.97 -11.41
N LEU A 175 -14.81 7.36 -11.85
CA LEU A 175 -14.25 8.68 -11.60
C LEU A 175 -14.91 9.80 -12.42
N LEU A 176 -14.84 11.01 -11.89
CA LEU A 176 -15.18 12.21 -12.66
C LEU A 176 -14.09 12.44 -13.71
N VAL A 177 -14.50 12.90 -14.90
CA VAL A 177 -13.59 13.23 -16.01
C VAL A 177 -13.74 14.70 -16.37
N ASP A 178 -12.63 15.42 -16.48
CA ASP A 178 -12.60 16.78 -17.00
C ASP A 178 -12.87 16.76 -18.52
N ALA A 179 -13.92 17.45 -18.97
CA ALA A 179 -14.32 17.43 -20.37
C ALA A 179 -13.30 18.10 -21.32
N THR A 180 -12.47 19.00 -20.81
CA THR A 180 -11.48 19.74 -21.60
C THR A 180 -10.15 18.99 -21.66
N THR A 181 -9.69 18.45 -20.53
CA THR A 181 -8.36 17.82 -20.43
C THR A 181 -8.40 16.30 -20.50
N GLY A 182 -9.57 15.68 -20.29
CA GLY A 182 -9.73 14.23 -20.13
C GLY A 182 -9.24 13.70 -18.78
N ALA A 183 -8.84 14.58 -17.85
CA ALA A 183 -8.27 14.16 -16.58
C ALA A 183 -9.28 13.50 -15.64
N SER A 184 -8.86 12.43 -14.97
CA SER A 184 -9.68 11.70 -14.00
C SER A 184 -9.43 12.18 -12.56
N TYR A 185 -10.49 12.44 -11.80
CA TYR A 185 -10.41 12.99 -10.45
C TYR A 185 -11.63 12.62 -9.58
N ASN A 186 -11.52 12.79 -8.27
CA ASN A 186 -12.63 12.63 -7.32
C ASN A 186 -12.74 13.77 -6.29
N ALA A 187 -11.81 14.73 -6.31
CA ALA A 187 -11.78 15.84 -5.38
C ALA A 187 -11.49 17.17 -6.11
N ASN A 188 -12.18 18.22 -5.68
CA ASN A 188 -11.94 19.59 -6.13
C ASN A 188 -11.08 20.32 -5.11
N GLY A 189 -9.98 20.90 -5.59
CA GLY A 189 -9.06 21.73 -4.83
C GLY A 189 -9.33 23.23 -4.98
N LEU A 190 -8.46 24.03 -4.36
CA LEU A 190 -8.46 25.47 -4.54
C LEU A 190 -7.97 25.87 -5.95
N ASN A 191 -8.40 27.04 -6.42
CA ASN A 191 -7.97 27.62 -7.70
C ASN A 191 -8.19 26.69 -8.91
N GLY A 192 -9.26 25.89 -8.90
CA GLY A 192 -9.62 24.98 -9.99
C GLY A 192 -8.73 23.75 -10.10
N LYS A 193 -7.83 23.51 -9.13
CA LYS A 193 -7.03 22.28 -9.06
C LYS A 193 -7.94 21.08 -8.79
N LYS A 194 -7.57 19.93 -9.32
CA LYS A 194 -8.31 18.67 -9.18
C LYS A 194 -7.36 17.61 -8.65
N TYR A 195 -7.87 16.70 -7.84
CA TYR A 195 -7.06 15.67 -7.19
C TYR A 195 -7.75 14.31 -7.23
N LEU A 196 -6.93 13.27 -7.14
CA LEU A 196 -7.38 11.92 -6.86
C LEU A 196 -6.95 11.58 -5.44
N LEU A 197 -7.92 11.27 -4.58
CA LEU A 197 -7.70 10.92 -3.18
C LEU A 197 -8.13 9.47 -2.92
N PRO A 198 -7.40 8.71 -2.10
CA PRO A 198 -7.75 7.32 -1.79
C PRO A 198 -9.08 7.26 -1.03
N ALA A 199 -9.82 6.17 -1.21
CA ALA A 199 -10.88 5.82 -0.27
C ALA A 199 -10.29 5.56 1.13
N LEU A 200 -11.11 5.83 2.15
CA LEU A 200 -10.79 5.45 3.52
C LEU A 200 -11.73 4.34 3.96
N PHE A 201 -11.19 3.38 4.70
CA PHE A 201 -11.99 2.35 5.30
C PHE A 201 -12.92 2.93 6.37
N ASP A 202 -14.22 2.70 6.22
CA ASP A 202 -15.22 3.04 7.23
C ASP A 202 -15.51 1.80 8.10
N PRO A 203 -15.16 1.83 9.41
CA PRO A 203 -15.42 0.72 10.31
C PRO A 203 -16.91 0.48 10.59
N SER A 204 -17.77 1.47 10.33
CA SER A 204 -19.21 1.38 10.58
C SER A 204 -19.90 0.53 9.53
N SER A 205 -19.51 0.70 8.25
CA SER A 205 -20.06 -0.05 7.12
C SER A 205 -19.20 -1.25 6.71
N SER A 206 -17.96 -1.34 7.23
CA SER A 206 -16.95 -2.31 6.79
C SER A 206 -16.63 -2.23 5.29
N THR A 207 -16.67 -1.01 4.72
CA THR A 207 -16.40 -0.75 3.30
C THR A 207 -15.44 0.41 3.10
N CYS A 208 -14.80 0.48 1.94
CA CYS A 208 -14.03 1.64 1.51
C CYS A 208 -14.98 2.78 1.07
N SER A 209 -14.97 3.89 1.80
CA SER A 209 -15.75 5.08 1.49
C SER A 209 -14.99 5.96 0.49
N THR A 210 -15.63 6.24 -0.65
CA THR A 210 -15.10 7.12 -1.71
C THR A 210 -15.75 8.49 -1.64
N LEU A 211 -15.14 9.48 -2.32
CA LEU A 211 -15.73 10.82 -2.46
C LEU A 211 -16.80 10.88 -3.56
N VAL A 212 -16.73 9.96 -4.52
CA VAL A 212 -17.64 9.84 -5.69
C VAL A 212 -17.99 8.38 -5.95
#